data_AF-A0A662J6Y1-F1
#
_entry.id   AF-A0A662J6Y1-F1
#
_cell.length_a   1.000
_cell.length_b   1.000
_cell.length_c   1.000
_cell.angle_alpha   90.00
_cell.angle_beta   90.00
_cell.angle_gamma   90.00
#
_symmetry.space_group_name_H-M   'P 1'
#
loop_
_entity.id
_entity.type
_entity.pdbx_description
1 polymer ?
#
loop_
_entity_poly.entity_id
_entity_poly.type
_entity_poly.pdbx_seq_one_letter_code
_entity_poly.pdbx_strand_id
1 'polypeptide(L)'
;MGLVEVPHYPHLPIYMPLSNEEVTVIVVSVDDFVEYRAKVVNADKPVKVFMGSVLTEAEYRLGVVQAEVKRYCGPITGDFVLHVNAPINLEVPEPTRVECRVNVSSSLRMGLTSITAPTLLSFVPDLEEVAVMVSERLPESLPIVFDLSEAVEGGRLSRSIKLTVVNQTAMGDLKLCLGLPQGLSLGEEQLVVKVVETPSPPDLHIKFFLQVFDLGPEASFDNPVTLNFTYTDELVFELGVDEAKLCIVYYNEEMEKWCPVESYVNLDANYVYASVSHFTQFTVAEFTKEATSLTLSVSSGEVELGSAITVYGSIAPAMNACLELVFTRPDGSTTTVEVVSDDDGSFTYSFNPEIEGSWSVKAVFGGDLEHEASVSEVVSFTVETPTEPQPTTPGCLIATAAFGSELEGPVQFLRDFRDYKVTSTKGGAAFMVVFNSWYYSWSPYVAEAEYRYEYLRQVVRCSLYPLLSSLLVSERVFDVFARWNVEAAVVAAGITAGMLISLAYISSLAVLLRSVLGRRFKAIDAGKIARVAFAWLVSSLLLHLLGLLLDVVIILELSSVCIVLASMTLTPSLVMVILARVLRQMRSA
;
A
#
# COMPACT_ATOMS: atom_id res chain seq x y z
N MET A 1 -29.49 41.50 45.92
CA MET A 1 -30.77 41.56 45.19
C MET A 1 -30.47 41.77 43.71
N GLY A 2 -30.70 40.75 42.89
CA GLY A 2 -30.64 40.79 41.43
C GLY A 2 -31.72 39.87 40.90
N LEU A 3 -32.52 40.36 39.95
CA LEU A 3 -33.68 39.69 39.37
C LEU A 3 -33.23 38.54 38.46
N VAL A 4 -33.82 37.35 38.62
CA VAL A 4 -33.72 36.26 37.63
C VAL A 4 -35.02 36.25 36.84
N GLU A 5 -34.92 36.42 35.53
CA GLU A 5 -36.07 36.27 34.63
C GLU A 5 -36.48 34.80 34.50
N VAL A 6 -37.79 34.59 34.49
CA VAL A 6 -38.44 33.28 34.43
C VAL A 6 -38.48 32.81 32.97
N PRO A 7 -38.15 31.54 32.64
CA PRO A 7 -38.41 31.02 31.30
C PRO A 7 -39.92 30.88 31.05
N HIS A 8 -40.33 31.45 29.92
CA HIS A 8 -41.65 31.38 29.30
C HIS A 8 -41.79 30.07 28.52
N TYR A 9 -42.96 29.41 28.59
CA TYR A 9 -43.26 28.17 27.84
C TYR A 9 -44.36 28.43 26.79
N PRO A 10 -44.03 28.69 25.51
CA PRO A 10 -45.02 29.19 24.56
C PRO A 10 -45.85 28.14 23.79
N HIS A 11 -45.52 26.83 23.76
CA HIS A 11 -46.15 25.90 22.78
C HIS A 11 -46.47 24.45 23.20
N LEU A 12 -46.89 24.15 24.44
CA LEU A 12 -47.38 22.79 24.77
C LEU A 12 -48.92 22.68 24.77
N PRO A 13 -49.52 22.08 23.72
CA PRO A 13 -50.71 21.26 23.85
C PRO A 13 -50.40 19.76 23.67
N ILE A 14 -50.86 18.97 24.66
CA ILE A 14 -51.36 17.57 24.59
C ILE A 14 -50.35 16.40 24.75
N TYR A 15 -50.33 15.81 25.98
CA TYR A 15 -50.53 14.38 26.37
C TYR A 15 -49.53 13.29 25.88
N MET A 16 -49.11 12.22 26.60
CA MET A 16 -49.45 11.52 27.86
C MET A 16 -48.28 10.54 28.19
N PRO A 17 -47.93 10.26 29.47
CA PRO A 17 -46.85 9.31 29.80
C PRO A 17 -47.36 7.89 30.07
N LEU A 18 -46.53 6.88 29.81
CA LEU A 18 -46.64 5.55 30.44
C LEU A 18 -45.26 4.89 30.61
N SER A 19 -45.13 4.23 31.77
CA SER A 19 -44.09 3.26 32.19
C SER A 19 -42.78 3.83 32.74
N ASN A 20 -42.86 4.15 34.03
CA ASN A 20 -41.84 4.03 35.08
C ASN A 20 -40.61 4.97 35.06
N GLU A 21 -40.64 5.83 36.08
CA GLU A 21 -39.55 6.53 36.78
C GLU A 21 -39.15 7.94 36.30
N GLU A 22 -39.47 8.91 37.16
CA GLU A 22 -38.81 10.21 37.29
C GLU A 22 -38.41 10.39 38.77
N VAL A 23 -37.12 10.63 39.01
CA VAL A 23 -36.53 11.04 40.30
C VAL A 23 -35.65 12.26 40.07
N THR A 24 -35.65 13.20 41.02
CA THR A 24 -34.68 14.31 41.06
C THR A 24 -34.30 14.70 42.48
N VAL A 25 -33.02 15.06 42.60
CA VAL A 25 -32.07 15.05 43.72
C VAL A 25 -31.94 16.43 44.41
N ILE A 26 -31.40 16.47 45.64
CA ILE A 26 -31.12 17.69 46.42
C ILE A 26 -29.65 18.10 46.32
N VAL A 27 -29.43 19.42 46.19
CA VAL A 27 -28.14 20.15 46.10
C VAL A 27 -27.82 20.85 47.43
N VAL A 28 -26.53 20.89 47.82
CA VAL A 28 -26.02 21.62 49.01
C VAL A 28 -25.21 22.86 48.56
N SER A 29 -25.38 23.98 49.25
CA SER A 29 -24.56 25.20 49.08
C SER A 29 -24.17 25.79 50.45
N VAL A 30 -22.98 26.39 50.49
CA VAL A 30 -22.38 27.07 51.65
C VAL A 30 -22.83 28.53 51.69
N ASP A 31 -23.36 28.88 52.87
CA ASP A 31 -23.62 30.18 53.50
C ASP A 31 -24.64 31.19 52.90
N ASP A 32 -25.60 31.50 53.79
CA ASP A 32 -26.62 32.56 53.83
C ASP A 32 -27.87 32.45 52.91
N PHE A 33 -28.86 31.75 53.50
CA PHE A 33 -30.32 31.82 53.32
C PHE A 33 -30.85 32.16 51.91
N VAL A 34 -31.10 31.10 51.14
CA VAL A 34 -31.97 31.12 49.95
C VAL A 34 -32.91 29.91 49.98
N GLU A 35 -34.21 30.17 49.85
CA GLU A 35 -35.33 29.26 50.03
C GLU A 35 -35.74 28.61 48.67
N TYR A 36 -35.93 27.28 48.61
CA TYR A 36 -36.59 26.60 47.48
C TYR A 36 -37.51 25.46 47.93
N ARG A 37 -38.63 25.30 47.20
CA ARG A 37 -39.79 24.44 47.50
C ARG A 37 -39.62 22.99 47.01
N ALA A 38 -40.07 22.03 47.81
CA ALA A 38 -40.22 20.62 47.44
C ALA A 38 -41.70 20.18 47.51
N LYS A 39 -42.11 19.23 46.64
CA LYS A 39 -43.39 18.53 46.71
C LYS A 39 -43.13 17.10 47.20
N VAL A 40 -43.61 16.79 48.40
CA VAL A 40 -43.57 15.42 48.96
C VAL A 40 -44.82 14.66 48.53
N VAL A 41 -44.66 13.40 48.12
CA VAL A 41 -45.77 12.45 47.99
C VAL A 41 -45.41 11.19 48.78
N ASN A 42 -45.99 11.14 49.99
CA ASN A 42 -46.10 10.05 50.98
C ASN A 42 -44.81 9.38 51.56
N ALA A 43 -44.61 9.53 52.87
CA ALA A 43 -43.56 8.86 53.67
C ALA A 43 -44.19 8.19 54.92
N ASP A 44 -43.88 6.91 55.16
CA ASP A 44 -44.42 6.09 56.26
C ASP A 44 -43.53 6.08 57.54
N LYS A 45 -42.64 7.06 57.68
CA LYS A 45 -41.99 7.42 58.95
C LYS A 45 -42.00 8.94 59.11
N PRO A 46 -42.04 9.48 60.34
CA PRO A 46 -42.03 10.91 60.55
C PRO A 46 -40.74 11.52 59.99
N VAL A 47 -40.86 12.30 58.92
CA VAL A 47 -39.77 13.13 58.39
C VAL A 47 -39.86 14.51 59.04
N LYS A 48 -38.80 14.95 59.71
CA LYS A 48 -38.66 16.35 60.12
C LYS A 48 -38.30 17.17 58.89
N VAL A 49 -39.17 18.10 58.49
CA VAL A 49 -38.92 19.05 57.41
C VAL A 49 -38.94 20.45 58.02
N PHE A 50 -37.89 21.22 57.77
CA PHE A 50 -37.81 22.64 58.11
C PHE A 50 -38.11 23.45 56.84
N MET A 51 -39.10 24.35 56.89
CA MET A 51 -39.30 25.37 55.87
C MET A 51 -39.74 26.69 56.50
N GLY A 52 -39.13 27.78 56.01
CA GLY A 52 -39.46 29.16 56.30
C GLY A 52 -40.82 29.57 55.73
N SER A 53 -41.25 30.74 56.16
CA SER A 53 -42.64 31.19 56.21
C SER A 53 -43.23 31.65 54.87
N VAL A 54 -44.35 31.01 54.43
CA VAL A 54 -45.70 31.59 54.15
C VAL A 54 -46.46 30.76 53.09
N LEU A 55 -47.69 30.32 53.45
CA LEU A 55 -48.70 29.69 52.58
C LEU A 55 -49.67 30.73 51.98
N THR A 56 -50.14 30.52 50.74
CA THR A 56 -51.36 31.16 50.20
C THR A 56 -52.31 30.10 49.63
N GLU A 57 -53.62 30.33 49.80
CA GLU A 57 -54.76 29.41 49.60
C GLU A 57 -54.97 28.90 48.16
N ALA A 58 -55.36 27.62 48.04
CA ALA A 58 -56.21 27.14 46.96
C ALA A 58 -57.11 26.02 47.49
N GLU A 59 -58.42 26.22 47.39
CA GLU A 59 -59.45 25.26 47.81
C GLU A 59 -59.61 24.20 46.70
N TYR A 60 -59.29 22.93 46.98
CA TYR A 60 -59.59 21.82 46.07
C TYR A 60 -60.51 20.82 46.77
N ARG A 61 -61.71 20.63 46.22
CA ARG A 61 -62.60 19.53 46.61
C ARG A 61 -62.33 18.32 45.71
N LEU A 62 -61.77 17.26 46.27
CA LEU A 62 -61.76 15.91 45.69
C LEU A 62 -62.23 14.90 46.75
N GLY A 63 -63.52 14.56 46.72
CA GLY A 63 -64.10 13.51 47.57
C GLY A 63 -64.17 13.86 49.07
N VAL A 64 -64.09 12.84 49.93
CA VAL A 64 -64.47 12.83 51.37
C VAL A 64 -63.52 13.62 52.29
N VAL A 65 -62.66 14.48 51.76
CA VAL A 65 -61.70 15.26 52.54
C VAL A 65 -62.18 16.71 52.64
N GLN A 66 -62.60 17.13 53.83
CA GLN A 66 -62.79 18.54 54.17
C GLN A 66 -61.50 19.05 54.85
N ALA A 67 -60.82 20.01 54.24
CA ALA A 67 -59.76 20.78 54.88
C ALA A 67 -60.29 22.19 55.16
N GLU A 68 -60.34 22.58 56.43
CA GLU A 68 -60.63 23.96 56.86
C GLU A 68 -59.36 24.52 57.50
N VAL A 69 -58.84 25.64 56.98
CA VAL A 69 -57.65 26.31 57.54
C VAL A 69 -57.99 27.79 57.79
N LYS A 70 -57.82 28.23 59.04
CA LYS A 70 -58.03 29.63 59.45
C LYS A 70 -56.72 30.41 59.45
N ARG A 71 -56.77 31.63 58.90
CA ARG A 71 -55.64 32.57 58.77
C ARG A 71 -55.32 33.25 60.11
N TYR A 72 -54.07 33.21 60.55
CA TYR A 72 -53.55 34.11 61.60
C TYR A 72 -52.32 34.84 61.05
N CYS A 73 -52.38 36.18 61.02
CA CYS A 73 -51.28 37.03 60.57
C CYS A 73 -50.28 37.24 61.71
N GLY A 74 -49.05 36.75 61.57
CA GLY A 74 -47.93 36.97 62.49
C GLY A 74 -46.84 35.90 62.33
N PRO A 75 -45.60 36.13 62.81
CA PRO A 75 -44.51 35.16 62.67
C PRO A 75 -44.84 33.93 63.55
N ILE A 76 -45.07 32.78 62.92
CA ILE A 76 -45.49 31.58 63.63
C ILE A 76 -44.24 30.81 64.08
N THR A 77 -43.93 30.87 65.36
CA THR A 77 -43.03 29.92 66.04
C THR A 77 -43.87 28.83 66.69
N GLY A 78 -43.79 27.60 66.16
CA GLY A 78 -44.40 26.40 66.73
C GLY A 78 -44.69 25.30 65.71
N ASP A 79 -44.54 24.04 66.11
CA ASP A 79 -44.73 22.85 65.27
C ASP A 79 -46.22 22.54 65.01
N PHE A 80 -46.55 22.03 63.82
CA PHE A 80 -47.88 21.47 63.51
C PHE A 80 -47.75 20.09 62.85
N VAL A 81 -48.76 19.23 63.08
CA VAL A 81 -48.82 17.83 62.61
C VAL A 81 -50.06 17.61 61.75
N LEU A 82 -49.89 16.97 60.59
CA LEU A 82 -50.96 16.55 59.69
C LEU A 82 -51.08 15.01 59.71
N HIS A 83 -52.30 14.47 59.73
CA HIS A 83 -52.56 13.03 59.71
C HIS A 83 -53.13 12.58 58.35
N VAL A 84 -52.54 11.54 57.75
CA VAL A 84 -53.04 10.89 56.53
C VAL A 84 -52.99 9.37 56.71
N ASN A 85 -54.07 8.66 56.33
CA ASN A 85 -54.26 7.23 56.55
C ASN A 85 -54.22 6.45 55.22
N ALA A 86 -53.06 5.89 54.81
CA ALA A 86 -52.87 4.62 54.06
C ALA A 86 -51.42 4.47 53.52
N PRO A 87 -50.80 3.26 53.56
CA PRO A 87 -49.40 3.05 53.17
C PRO A 87 -49.21 2.67 51.69
N ILE A 88 -48.13 3.15 51.06
CA ILE A 88 -47.65 2.72 49.73
C ILE A 88 -46.11 2.69 49.77
N ASN A 89 -45.49 1.55 49.42
CA ASN A 89 -44.05 1.42 49.26
C ASN A 89 -43.60 1.97 47.89
N LEU A 90 -42.66 2.90 47.88
CA LEU A 90 -41.98 3.42 46.70
C LEU A 90 -40.46 3.28 46.93
N GLU A 91 -39.78 2.59 46.03
CA GLU A 91 -38.32 2.58 45.95
C GLU A 91 -37.88 3.88 45.24
N VAL A 92 -37.05 4.68 45.90
CA VAL A 92 -36.48 5.91 45.32
C VAL A 92 -35.06 5.55 44.87
N PRO A 93 -34.73 5.60 43.57
CA PRO A 93 -33.36 5.38 43.10
C PRO A 93 -32.38 6.35 43.75
N GLU A 94 -31.18 5.85 44.01
CA GLU A 94 -30.12 6.64 44.61
C GLU A 94 -29.68 7.77 43.65
N PRO A 95 -29.31 8.94 44.19
CA PRO A 95 -28.78 10.03 43.38
C PRO A 95 -27.47 9.60 42.69
N THR A 96 -27.34 9.87 41.40
CA THR A 96 -26.12 9.55 40.61
C THR A 96 -25.41 10.77 40.05
N ARG A 97 -25.96 11.98 40.23
CA ARG A 97 -25.38 13.22 39.67
C ARG A 97 -25.37 14.37 40.67
N VAL A 98 -24.24 15.05 40.77
CA VAL A 98 -24.05 16.31 41.51
C VAL A 98 -24.00 17.46 40.50
N GLU A 99 -24.78 18.51 40.71
CA GLU A 99 -24.81 19.69 39.82
C GLU A 99 -24.50 20.98 40.61
N CYS A 100 -23.46 21.69 40.18
CA CYS A 100 -23.01 22.96 40.73
C CYS A 100 -23.35 24.10 39.75
N ARG A 101 -24.33 24.96 40.09
CA ARG A 101 -24.69 26.13 39.26
C ARG A 101 -23.90 27.36 39.67
N VAL A 102 -23.26 28.02 38.71
CA VAL A 102 -22.36 29.15 38.95
C VAL A 102 -22.73 30.34 38.07
N ASN A 103 -22.87 31.51 38.70
CA ASN A 103 -23.01 32.80 38.01
C ASN A 103 -21.66 33.54 38.02
N VAL A 104 -21.00 33.66 36.85
CA VAL A 104 -19.64 34.19 36.73
C VAL A 104 -19.52 35.61 37.25
N SER A 105 -20.39 36.52 36.82
CA SER A 105 -20.33 37.93 37.23
C SER A 105 -20.45 38.10 38.75
N SER A 106 -21.27 37.28 39.41
CA SER A 106 -21.37 37.29 40.87
C SER A 106 -20.11 36.73 41.53
N SER A 107 -19.56 35.64 40.99
CA SER A 107 -18.33 35.04 41.51
C SER A 107 -17.14 36.00 41.46
N LEU A 108 -16.96 36.69 40.32
CA LEU A 108 -15.91 37.68 40.15
C LEU A 108 -16.08 38.90 41.08
N ARG A 109 -17.33 39.39 41.27
CA ARG A 109 -17.61 40.47 42.22
C ARG A 109 -17.27 40.10 43.66
N MET A 110 -17.39 38.82 44.02
CA MET A 110 -17.04 38.30 45.34
C MET A 110 -15.54 38.00 45.49
N GLY A 111 -14.74 38.21 44.45
CA GLY A 111 -13.30 37.98 44.49
C GLY A 111 -12.89 36.50 44.48
N LEU A 112 -13.76 35.61 43.98
CA LEU A 112 -13.43 34.19 43.82
C LEU A 112 -12.31 34.01 42.80
N THR A 113 -11.33 33.17 43.13
CA THR A 113 -10.18 32.84 42.28
C THR A 113 -10.33 31.49 41.58
N SER A 114 -11.28 30.66 41.98
CA SER A 114 -11.61 29.36 41.38
C SER A 114 -13.02 28.91 41.79
N ILE A 115 -13.57 27.95 41.06
CA ILE A 115 -14.82 27.26 41.36
C ILE A 115 -14.47 25.83 41.76
N THR A 116 -14.80 25.38 42.98
CA THR A 116 -14.53 24.00 43.39
C THR A 116 -15.81 23.15 43.38
N ALA A 117 -15.77 22.02 42.69
CA ALA A 117 -16.86 21.05 42.56
C ALA A 117 -16.44 19.71 43.17
N PRO A 118 -16.90 19.38 44.40
CA PRO A 118 -16.54 18.14 45.08
C PRO A 118 -17.37 16.94 44.60
N THR A 119 -16.77 15.75 44.65
CA THR A 119 -17.44 14.47 44.34
C THR A 119 -18.49 14.07 45.37
N LEU A 120 -18.32 14.40 46.65
CA LEU A 120 -19.31 14.14 47.73
C LEU A 120 -19.78 12.67 47.80
N LEU A 121 -18.90 11.70 47.55
CA LEU A 121 -19.23 10.27 47.56
C LEU A 121 -19.77 9.78 48.92
N SER A 122 -19.39 10.43 50.01
CA SER A 122 -19.95 10.22 51.34
C SER A 122 -21.47 10.52 51.43
N PHE A 123 -21.98 11.42 50.58
CA PHE A 123 -23.39 11.80 50.51
C PHE A 123 -24.12 11.17 49.32
N VAL A 124 -23.38 10.86 48.24
CA VAL A 124 -23.89 10.32 46.98
C VAL A 124 -23.10 9.04 46.64
N PRO A 125 -23.41 7.90 47.27
CA PRO A 125 -22.62 6.68 47.16
C PRO A 125 -22.59 6.07 45.76
N ASP A 126 -23.60 6.35 44.92
CA ASP A 126 -23.75 5.87 43.54
C ASP A 126 -23.45 6.96 42.49
N LEU A 127 -22.63 7.96 42.84
CA LEU A 127 -22.26 9.04 41.93
C LEU A 127 -21.62 8.53 40.63
N GLU A 128 -22.18 8.98 39.50
CA GLU A 128 -21.69 8.79 38.15
C GLU A 128 -21.20 10.09 37.50
N GLU A 129 -21.76 11.25 37.85
CA GLU A 129 -21.44 12.54 37.21
C GLU A 129 -21.36 13.71 38.20
N VAL A 130 -20.33 14.54 38.07
CA VAL A 130 -20.23 15.87 38.70
C VAL A 130 -20.28 16.91 37.58
N ALA A 131 -21.30 17.77 37.59
CA ALA A 131 -21.53 18.76 36.55
C ALA A 131 -21.45 20.19 37.09
N VAL A 132 -20.67 21.05 36.46
CA VAL A 132 -20.60 22.48 36.74
C VAL A 132 -21.31 23.25 35.62
N MET A 133 -22.41 23.91 35.96
CA MET A 133 -23.25 24.65 35.03
C MET A 133 -22.97 26.15 35.19
N VAL A 134 -22.29 26.74 34.23
CA VAL A 134 -21.87 28.15 34.27
C VAL A 134 -22.85 28.98 33.45
N SER A 135 -23.58 29.90 34.09
CA SER A 135 -24.67 30.70 33.46
C SER A 135 -24.20 31.84 32.55
N GLU A 136 -22.90 32.03 32.43
CA GLU A 136 -22.26 33.10 31.65
C GLU A 136 -20.96 32.51 31.06
N ARG A 137 -20.36 33.19 30.09
CA ARG A 137 -19.09 32.75 29.50
C ARG A 137 -18.00 32.66 30.58
N LEU A 138 -17.41 31.48 30.72
CA LEU A 138 -16.33 31.23 31.66
C LEU A 138 -15.04 31.97 31.22
N PRO A 139 -14.44 32.84 32.05
CA PRO A 139 -13.25 33.60 31.72
C PRO A 139 -11.97 32.84 32.12
N GLU A 140 -10.82 33.22 31.54
CA GLU A 140 -9.52 32.60 31.87
C GLU A 140 -9.11 32.74 33.35
N SER A 141 -9.60 33.78 34.02
CA SER A 141 -9.27 34.11 35.40
C SER A 141 -10.00 33.28 36.45
N LEU A 142 -10.96 32.43 36.03
CA LEU A 142 -11.81 31.66 36.94
C LEU A 142 -11.83 30.17 36.57
N PRO A 143 -10.78 29.40 36.91
CA PRO A 143 -10.73 27.96 36.65
C PRO A 143 -11.75 27.18 37.49
N ILE A 144 -12.19 26.05 36.95
CA ILE A 144 -13.01 25.05 37.65
C ILE A 144 -12.09 23.95 38.18
N VAL A 145 -12.24 23.59 39.44
CA VAL A 145 -11.47 22.56 40.13
C VAL A 145 -12.43 21.47 40.55
N PHE A 146 -12.30 20.28 39.98
CA PHE A 146 -13.01 19.10 40.45
C PHE A 146 -12.20 18.45 41.56
N ASP A 147 -12.80 18.33 42.75
CA ASP A 147 -12.19 17.70 43.92
C ASP A 147 -12.59 16.23 43.98
N LEU A 148 -11.61 15.37 43.66
CA LEU A 148 -11.73 13.92 43.58
C LEU A 148 -11.17 13.23 44.83
N SER A 149 -10.85 13.96 45.91
CA SER A 149 -10.27 13.41 47.13
C SER A 149 -11.08 12.26 47.75
N GLU A 150 -12.42 12.31 47.71
CA GLU A 150 -13.27 11.21 48.17
C GLU A 150 -13.34 10.03 47.18
N ALA A 151 -12.95 10.25 45.92
CA ALA A 151 -13.03 9.27 44.84
C ALA A 151 -11.70 8.54 44.57
N VAL A 152 -10.58 9.07 45.05
CA VAL A 152 -9.24 8.51 44.87
C VAL A 152 -8.84 7.69 46.09
N GLU A 153 -8.54 6.41 45.89
CA GLU A 153 -8.04 5.49 46.91
C GLU A 153 -6.68 4.94 46.51
N GLY A 154 -5.65 5.16 47.33
CA GLY A 154 -4.29 4.69 47.02
C GLY A 154 -3.69 5.29 45.74
N GLY A 155 -4.08 6.52 45.38
CA GLY A 155 -3.65 7.21 44.16
C GLY A 155 -4.35 6.76 42.87
N ARG A 156 -5.41 5.96 42.98
CA ARG A 156 -6.20 5.49 41.83
C ARG A 156 -7.67 5.79 42.03
N LEU A 157 -8.37 6.08 40.94
CA LEU A 157 -9.79 6.35 40.96
C LEU A 157 -10.56 5.07 41.33
N SER A 158 -11.37 5.11 42.39
CA SER A 158 -12.09 3.95 42.93
C SER A 158 -13.19 3.43 41.98
N ARG A 159 -13.74 4.30 41.13
CA ARG A 159 -14.86 4.03 40.20
C ARG A 159 -14.79 4.94 38.97
N SER A 160 -15.59 4.67 37.94
CA SER A 160 -15.71 5.59 36.80
C SER A 160 -16.54 6.82 37.19
N ILE A 161 -16.09 8.02 36.83
CA ILE A 161 -16.78 9.29 37.10
C ILE A 161 -16.74 10.17 35.86
N LYS A 162 -17.86 10.81 35.54
CA LYS A 162 -17.95 11.87 34.52
C LYS A 162 -17.84 13.24 35.16
N LEU A 163 -16.98 14.10 34.62
CA LEU A 163 -16.86 15.49 35.02
C LEU A 163 -17.33 16.38 33.89
N THR A 164 -18.41 17.11 34.10
CA THR A 164 -19.05 17.92 33.07
C THR A 164 -18.88 19.40 33.40
N VAL A 165 -18.48 20.18 32.40
CA VAL A 165 -18.52 21.64 32.43
C VAL A 165 -19.46 22.10 31.33
N VAL A 166 -20.52 22.84 31.70
CA VAL A 166 -21.40 23.51 30.75
C VAL A 166 -21.11 25.01 30.82
N ASN A 167 -20.61 25.55 29.72
CA ASN A 167 -20.22 26.94 29.56
C ASN A 167 -21.22 27.63 28.62
N GLN A 168 -22.01 28.57 29.15
CA GLN A 168 -22.93 29.34 28.31
C GLN A 168 -22.18 30.38 27.49
N THR A 169 -22.26 30.26 26.16
CA THR A 169 -21.69 31.23 25.23
C THR A 169 -22.79 32.06 24.58
N ALA A 170 -22.41 33.10 23.83
CA ALA A 170 -23.37 33.92 23.09
C ALA A 170 -24.13 33.13 22.00
N MET A 171 -23.62 31.96 21.61
CA MET A 171 -24.11 31.13 20.50
C MET A 171 -24.62 29.75 20.96
N GLY A 172 -24.86 29.59 22.26
CA GLY A 172 -25.41 28.37 22.87
C GLY A 172 -24.58 27.80 24.02
N ASP A 173 -25.11 26.74 24.63
CA ASP A 173 -24.45 26.02 25.72
C ASP A 173 -23.37 25.09 25.15
N LEU A 174 -22.12 25.35 25.48
CA LEU A 174 -21.01 24.46 25.17
C LEU A 174 -20.80 23.51 26.34
N LYS A 175 -20.84 22.20 26.11
CA LYS A 175 -20.57 21.19 27.14
C LYS A 175 -19.28 20.45 26.85
N LEU A 176 -18.38 20.42 27.83
CA LEU A 176 -17.22 19.53 27.91
C LEU A 176 -17.50 18.47 28.98
N CYS A 177 -17.38 17.20 28.63
CA CYS A 177 -17.51 16.07 29.54
C CYS A 177 -16.24 15.21 29.50
N LEU A 178 -15.61 15.04 30.67
CA LEU A 178 -14.45 14.19 30.90
C LEU A 178 -14.93 12.86 31.49
N GLY A 179 -14.78 11.75 30.77
CA GLY A 179 -15.06 10.40 31.27
C GLY A 179 -13.80 9.77 31.86
N LEU A 180 -13.71 9.69 33.18
CA LEU A 180 -12.58 9.08 33.89
C LEU A 180 -12.89 7.60 34.15
N PRO A 181 -12.06 6.65 33.64
CA PRO A 181 -12.28 5.23 33.88
C PRO A 181 -11.91 4.83 35.32
N GLN A 182 -12.55 3.76 35.82
CA GLN A 182 -12.17 3.16 37.09
C GLN A 182 -10.71 2.70 37.05
N GLY A 183 -9.98 2.91 38.14
CA GLY A 183 -8.58 2.51 38.28
C GLY A 183 -7.59 3.48 37.64
N LEU A 184 -8.04 4.58 37.02
CA LEU A 184 -7.17 5.62 36.48
C LEU A 184 -6.17 6.09 37.54
N SER A 185 -4.88 6.08 37.20
CA SER A 185 -3.83 6.62 38.06
C SER A 185 -3.87 8.15 37.99
N LEU A 186 -4.18 8.79 39.11
CA LEU A 186 -4.22 10.25 39.22
C LEU A 186 -3.07 10.69 40.12
N GLY A 187 -2.15 11.50 39.58
CA GLY A 187 -1.02 12.04 40.35
C GLY A 187 -1.46 13.06 41.40
N GLU A 188 -2.60 13.70 41.17
CA GLU A 188 -3.22 14.67 42.07
C GLU A 188 -4.70 14.35 42.27
N GLU A 189 -5.24 14.69 43.44
CA GLU A 189 -6.65 14.49 43.79
C GLU A 189 -7.58 15.60 43.26
N GLN A 190 -7.01 16.58 42.55
CA GLN A 190 -7.73 17.70 41.96
C GLN A 190 -7.50 17.73 40.45
N LEU A 191 -8.59 17.92 39.70
CA LEU A 191 -8.52 18.16 38.26
C LEU A 191 -8.95 19.59 37.96
N VAL A 192 -8.18 20.29 37.14
CA VAL A 192 -8.41 21.69 36.83
C VAL A 192 -8.86 21.82 35.37
N VAL A 193 -9.93 22.57 35.15
CA VAL A 193 -10.42 22.96 33.83
C VAL A 193 -10.37 24.48 33.76
N LYS A 194 -9.51 24.98 32.87
CA LYS A 194 -9.32 26.41 32.63
C LYS A 194 -9.64 26.74 31.19
N VAL A 195 -10.20 27.91 30.95
CA VAL A 195 -10.44 28.43 29.61
C VAL A 195 -9.24 29.25 29.13
N VAL A 196 -8.89 29.12 27.86
CA VAL A 196 -7.86 29.93 27.17
C VAL A 196 -8.49 30.59 25.93
N GLU A 197 -8.34 31.91 25.80
CA GLU A 197 -9.00 32.72 24.77
C GLU A 197 -8.15 32.96 23.52
N THR A 198 -6.81 32.90 23.62
CA THR A 198 -5.92 33.08 22.46
C THR A 198 -5.03 31.85 22.24
N PRO A 199 -5.38 30.95 21.30
CA PRO A 199 -4.47 29.88 20.90
C PRO A 199 -3.23 30.47 20.21
N SER A 200 -2.05 30.06 20.66
CA SER A 200 -0.75 30.37 20.05
C SER A 200 -0.47 29.48 18.83
N PRO A 201 0.36 29.96 17.87
CA PRO A 201 -0.02 30.70 16.65
C PRO A 201 -0.93 29.92 15.65
N PRO A 202 -1.49 30.58 14.63
CA PRO A 202 -2.44 29.96 13.70
C PRO A 202 -1.76 28.99 12.73
N ASP A 203 -2.13 27.72 12.82
CA ASP A 203 -1.86 26.73 11.80
C ASP A 203 -2.87 26.94 10.64
N LEU A 204 -2.39 27.09 9.40
CA LEU A 204 -3.26 27.36 8.23
C LEU A 204 -4.26 26.22 7.97
N HIS A 205 -3.98 25.04 8.50
CA HIS A 205 -4.79 23.82 8.35
C HIS A 205 -5.92 23.70 9.38
N ILE A 206 -5.95 24.59 10.39
CA ILE A 206 -6.85 24.47 11.54
C ILE A 206 -7.75 25.69 11.61
N LYS A 207 -9.05 25.44 11.60
CA LYS A 207 -10.06 26.46 11.88
C LYS A 207 -10.75 26.11 13.20
N PHE A 208 -10.36 26.82 14.25
CA PHE A 208 -10.93 26.64 15.59
C PHE A 208 -12.44 26.84 15.56
N PHE A 209 -13.15 25.87 16.14
CA PHE A 209 -14.61 25.85 16.21
C PHE A 209 -15.08 26.17 17.62
N LEU A 210 -14.46 25.57 18.64
CA LEU A 210 -14.79 25.78 20.05
C LEU A 210 -13.68 26.53 20.81
N GLN A 211 -14.01 26.98 22.02
CA GLN A 211 -13.05 27.60 22.94
C GLN A 211 -12.04 26.57 23.45
N VAL A 212 -10.80 27.01 23.70
CA VAL A 212 -9.73 26.16 24.22
C VAL A 212 -9.89 25.93 25.71
N PHE A 213 -9.81 24.67 26.11
CA PHE A 213 -9.80 24.22 27.50
C PHE A 213 -8.43 23.66 27.85
N ASP A 214 -7.77 24.30 28.80
CA ASP A 214 -6.54 23.85 29.43
C ASP A 214 -6.91 22.92 30.60
N LEU A 215 -6.58 21.64 30.44
CA LEU A 215 -6.86 20.59 31.41
C LEU A 215 -5.60 20.30 32.22
N GLY A 216 -5.76 20.20 33.54
CA GLY A 216 -4.71 19.84 34.47
C GLY A 216 -5.12 18.74 35.43
N PRO A 217 -4.16 18.06 36.08
CA PRO A 217 -2.72 18.33 36.04
C PRO A 217 -2.04 17.80 34.76
N GLU A 218 -0.88 18.37 34.40
CA GLU A 218 -0.02 17.88 33.32
C GLU A 218 0.53 16.48 33.68
N ALA A 219 -0.23 15.45 33.34
CA ALA A 219 0.10 14.07 33.64
C ALA A 219 -0.25 13.16 32.47
N SER A 220 0.51 12.08 32.30
CA SER A 220 0.16 10.97 31.43
C SER A 220 -0.62 9.91 32.21
N PHE A 221 -1.63 9.35 31.56
CA PHE A 221 -2.53 8.37 32.14
C PHE A 221 -2.14 6.96 31.72
N ASP A 222 -2.31 6.01 32.65
CA ASP A 222 -2.15 4.59 32.38
C ASP A 222 -3.35 3.97 31.64
N ASN A 223 -4.52 4.64 31.73
CA ASN A 223 -5.73 4.31 30.98
C ASN A 223 -6.27 5.58 30.30
N PRO A 224 -6.82 5.49 29.08
CA PRO A 224 -7.29 6.67 28.36
C PRO A 224 -8.51 7.32 29.02
N VAL A 225 -8.53 8.65 29.08
CA VAL A 225 -9.67 9.47 29.49
C VAL A 225 -10.49 9.83 28.26
N THR A 226 -11.82 9.80 28.35
CA THR A 226 -12.68 10.21 27.24
C THR A 226 -12.97 11.70 27.33
N LEU A 227 -12.71 12.47 26.28
CA LEU A 227 -13.18 13.85 26.12
C LEU A 227 -14.42 13.86 25.23
N ASN A 228 -15.47 14.56 25.63
CA ASN A 228 -16.67 14.74 24.83
C ASN A 228 -17.09 16.22 24.83
N PHE A 229 -17.14 16.82 23.65
CA PHE A 229 -17.59 18.19 23.43
C PHE A 229 -18.93 18.18 22.69
N THR A 230 -19.89 18.96 23.16
CA THR A 230 -21.14 19.21 22.41
C THR A 230 -21.13 20.59 21.77
N TYR A 231 -21.86 20.72 20.68
CA TYR A 231 -22.03 21.96 19.93
C TYR A 231 -23.48 22.11 19.43
N THR A 232 -23.78 23.24 18.79
CA THR A 232 -25.11 23.55 18.25
C THR A 232 -25.04 23.75 16.74
N ASP A 233 -26.10 23.42 16.00
CA ASP A 233 -26.21 23.65 14.55
C ASP A 233 -26.06 25.14 14.20
N GLU A 234 -26.53 26.02 15.10
CA GLU A 234 -26.39 27.48 14.98
C GLU A 234 -24.91 27.87 14.89
N LEU A 235 -24.06 27.30 15.75
CA LEU A 235 -22.63 27.56 15.77
C LEU A 235 -21.94 27.05 14.49
N VAL A 236 -22.34 25.88 14.00
CA VAL A 236 -21.84 25.31 12.73
C VAL A 236 -22.16 26.25 11.57
N PHE A 237 -23.42 26.70 11.47
CA PHE A 237 -23.88 27.57 10.41
C PHE A 237 -23.18 28.94 10.43
N GLU A 238 -23.06 29.56 11.61
CA GLU A 238 -22.44 30.88 11.74
C GLU A 238 -20.94 30.87 11.43
N LEU A 239 -20.23 29.85 11.88
CA LEU A 239 -18.80 29.71 11.60
C LEU A 239 -18.51 29.09 10.22
N GLY A 240 -19.52 28.54 9.56
CA GLY A 240 -19.41 27.91 8.24
C GLY A 240 -18.40 26.78 8.24
N VAL A 241 -18.47 25.90 9.24
CA VAL A 241 -17.54 24.78 9.44
C VAL A 241 -18.10 23.51 8.80
N ASP A 242 -17.23 22.71 8.19
CA ASP A 242 -17.58 21.37 7.70
C ASP A 242 -17.56 20.38 8.89
N GLU A 243 -18.74 20.01 9.39
CA GLU A 243 -18.88 19.13 10.56
C GLU A 243 -18.19 17.78 10.38
N ALA A 244 -18.13 17.26 9.15
CA ALA A 244 -17.49 15.98 8.85
C ALA A 244 -15.96 16.02 9.07
N LYS A 245 -15.37 17.21 9.16
CA LYS A 245 -13.93 17.44 9.40
C LYS A 245 -13.64 17.92 10.81
N LEU A 246 -14.64 17.94 11.69
CA LEU A 246 -14.42 18.28 13.09
C LEU A 246 -13.60 17.19 13.77
N CYS A 247 -12.57 17.59 14.50
CA CYS A 247 -11.87 16.71 15.43
C CYS A 247 -11.45 17.48 16.67
N ILE A 248 -11.17 16.73 17.73
CA ILE A 248 -10.48 17.27 18.89
C ILE A 248 -9.01 17.45 18.50
N VAL A 249 -8.46 18.62 18.78
CA VAL A 249 -7.05 18.95 18.61
C VAL A 249 -6.45 19.29 19.97
N TYR A 250 -5.18 18.96 20.17
CA TYR A 250 -4.44 19.31 21.37
C TYR A 250 -3.19 20.12 21.03
N TYR A 251 -2.73 20.96 21.96
CA TYR A 251 -1.51 21.71 21.77
C TYR A 251 -0.30 20.91 22.28
N ASN A 252 0.63 20.59 21.39
CA ASN A 252 1.91 20.00 21.76
C ASN A 252 2.92 21.11 22.05
N GLU A 253 3.24 21.32 23.32
CA GLU A 253 4.18 22.35 23.76
C GLU A 253 5.62 22.12 23.28
N GLU A 254 6.06 20.85 23.14
CA GLU A 254 7.41 20.52 22.68
C GLU A 254 7.60 20.85 21.20
N MET A 255 6.55 20.65 20.39
CA MET A 255 6.54 20.91 18.95
C MET A 255 6.03 22.31 18.60
N GLU A 256 5.50 23.05 19.58
CA GLU A 256 4.81 24.34 19.40
C GLU A 256 3.72 24.28 18.30
N LYS A 257 2.99 23.16 18.19
CA LYS A 257 2.00 22.87 17.13
C LYS A 257 0.72 22.25 17.72
N TRP A 258 -0.42 22.53 17.07
CA TRP A 258 -1.68 21.83 17.31
C TRP A 258 -1.74 20.51 16.55
N CYS A 259 -2.00 19.41 17.27
CA CYS A 259 -2.05 18.06 16.72
C CYS A 259 -3.48 17.50 16.80
N PRO A 260 -4.00 16.87 15.74
CA PRO A 260 -5.30 16.22 15.76
C PRO A 260 -5.29 14.95 16.60
N VAL A 261 -6.43 14.64 17.23
CA VAL A 261 -6.69 13.39 17.93
C VAL A 261 -7.71 12.59 17.12
N GLU A 262 -7.54 11.26 17.07
CA GLU A 262 -8.55 10.37 16.50
C GLU A 262 -9.89 10.57 17.22
N SER A 263 -10.82 11.19 16.51
CA SER A 263 -12.08 11.68 17.05
C SER A 263 -13.26 11.08 16.30
N TYR A 264 -14.35 10.84 17.01
CA TYR A 264 -15.63 10.49 16.43
C TYR A 264 -16.58 11.67 16.53
N VAL A 265 -17.22 12.00 15.40
CA VAL A 265 -18.23 13.06 15.30
C VAL A 265 -19.60 12.40 15.12
N ASN A 266 -20.56 12.78 15.97
CA ASN A 266 -21.97 12.42 15.81
C ASN A 266 -22.73 13.65 15.29
N LEU A 267 -23.11 13.61 14.01
CA LEU A 267 -23.84 14.69 13.33
C LEU A 267 -25.32 14.79 13.75
N ASP A 268 -25.91 13.72 14.29
CA ASP A 268 -27.32 13.73 14.70
C ASP A 268 -27.49 14.28 16.12
N ALA A 269 -26.46 14.10 16.95
CA ALA A 269 -26.47 14.47 18.37
C ALA A 269 -25.49 15.61 18.70
N ASN A 270 -24.83 16.18 17.68
CA ASN A 270 -23.93 17.33 17.76
C ASN A 270 -22.86 17.22 18.85
N TYR A 271 -22.11 16.13 18.82
CA TYR A 271 -20.98 15.96 19.72
C TYR A 271 -19.76 15.33 19.05
N VAL A 272 -18.58 15.72 19.53
CA VAL A 272 -17.29 15.16 19.14
C VAL A 272 -16.66 14.54 20.37
N TYR A 273 -16.21 13.30 20.28
CA TYR A 273 -15.47 12.68 21.38
C TYR A 273 -14.21 11.97 20.90
N ALA A 274 -13.23 11.89 21.80
CA ALA A 274 -11.97 11.21 21.59
C ALA A 274 -11.44 10.64 22.91
N SER A 275 -10.53 9.67 22.80
CA SER A 275 -9.78 9.14 23.92
C SER A 275 -8.41 9.81 23.99
N VAL A 276 -8.03 10.31 25.16
CA VAL A 276 -6.76 11.00 25.38
C VAL A 276 -5.93 10.32 26.47
N SER A 277 -4.62 10.36 26.33
CA SER A 277 -3.66 9.73 27.24
C SER A 277 -2.97 10.71 28.18
N HIS A 278 -3.25 12.01 28.06
CA HIS A 278 -2.65 13.06 28.86
C HIS A 278 -3.58 14.27 28.92
N PHE A 279 -3.30 15.18 29.85
CA PHE A 279 -3.93 16.50 29.88
C PHE A 279 -2.99 17.61 29.41
N THR A 280 -3.58 18.57 28.72
CA THR A 280 -2.97 19.76 28.11
C THR A 280 -4.12 20.66 27.62
N GLN A 281 -3.86 21.56 26.68
CA GLN A 281 -4.87 22.37 26.01
C GLN A 281 -5.56 21.56 24.91
N PHE A 282 -6.88 21.49 24.98
CA PHE A 282 -7.73 20.85 23.98
C PHE A 282 -8.78 21.80 23.44
N THR A 283 -9.17 21.60 22.20
CA THR A 283 -10.36 22.23 21.61
C THR A 283 -10.90 21.37 20.46
N VAL A 284 -12.06 21.73 19.94
CA VAL A 284 -12.59 21.18 18.69
C VAL A 284 -12.33 22.18 17.57
N ALA A 285 -11.82 21.66 16.45
CA ALA A 285 -11.54 22.45 15.26
C ALA A 285 -11.89 21.68 13.98
N GLU A 286 -12.16 22.42 12.91
CA GLU A 286 -12.13 21.86 11.56
C GLU A 286 -10.67 21.67 11.15
N PHE A 287 -10.27 20.42 10.90
CA PHE A 287 -8.90 20.09 10.53
C PHE A 287 -8.83 19.71 9.05
N THR A 288 -8.07 20.48 8.27
CA THR A 288 -7.83 20.20 6.86
C THR A 288 -6.50 19.48 6.69
N LYS A 289 -6.58 18.17 6.45
CA LYS A 289 -5.40 17.34 6.22
C LYS A 289 -4.60 17.81 5.02
N GLU A 290 -3.29 17.63 5.09
CA GLU A 290 -2.36 17.95 4.01
C GLU A 290 -2.50 16.94 2.87
N ALA A 291 -2.59 17.44 1.63
CA ALA A 291 -2.69 16.57 0.46
C ALA A 291 -1.37 15.82 0.22
N THR A 292 -1.45 14.51 0.01
CA THR A 292 -0.28 13.68 -0.32
C THR A 292 -0.29 13.25 -1.78
N SER A 293 0.90 12.92 -2.30
CA SER A 293 1.04 12.32 -3.63
C SER A 293 2.09 11.21 -3.60
N LEU A 294 1.81 10.13 -4.33
CA LEU A 294 2.71 8.98 -4.45
C LEU A 294 3.26 8.87 -5.87
N THR A 295 4.55 8.60 -5.96
CA THR A 295 5.21 8.22 -7.21
C THR A 295 5.67 6.77 -7.13
N LEU A 296 5.65 6.09 -8.29
CA LEU A 296 6.05 4.69 -8.39
C LEU A 296 6.78 4.44 -9.69
N SER A 297 7.79 3.58 -9.64
CA SER A 297 8.53 3.07 -10.79
C SER A 297 9.05 1.67 -10.48
N VAL A 298 9.41 0.93 -11.52
CA VAL A 298 9.96 -0.42 -11.43
C VAL A 298 11.36 -0.43 -12.05
N SER A 299 12.25 -1.31 -11.56
CA SER A 299 13.62 -1.42 -12.05
C SER A 299 13.72 -1.75 -13.54
N SER A 300 12.73 -2.49 -14.07
CA SER A 300 12.64 -2.87 -15.48
C SER A 300 11.17 -3.08 -15.87
N GLY A 301 10.82 -2.80 -17.13
CA GLY A 301 9.51 -3.14 -17.69
C GLY A 301 9.32 -4.63 -17.98
N GLU A 302 10.42 -5.39 -17.99
CA GLU A 302 10.46 -6.83 -18.26
C GLU A 302 11.34 -7.53 -17.21
N VAL A 303 10.87 -8.65 -16.65
CA VAL A 303 11.60 -9.43 -15.64
C VAL A 303 11.43 -10.94 -15.90
N GLU A 304 12.49 -11.71 -15.65
CA GLU A 304 12.46 -13.16 -15.76
C GLU A 304 11.73 -13.80 -14.57
N LEU A 305 10.92 -14.84 -14.83
CA LEU A 305 10.22 -15.60 -13.81
C LEU A 305 11.22 -16.21 -12.81
N GLY A 306 11.01 -15.94 -11.53
CA GLY A 306 11.92 -16.36 -10.45
C GLY A 306 13.07 -15.38 -10.16
N SER A 307 13.17 -14.27 -10.91
CA SER A 307 14.01 -13.12 -10.55
C SER A 307 13.18 -12.07 -9.82
N ALA A 308 13.79 -11.40 -8.84
CA ALA A 308 13.13 -10.32 -8.13
C ALA A 308 13.13 -9.02 -8.96
N ILE A 309 11.99 -8.34 -9.02
CA ILE A 309 11.85 -6.99 -9.53
C ILE A 309 11.85 -6.01 -8.36
N THR A 310 12.56 -4.90 -8.50
CA THR A 310 12.60 -3.87 -7.47
C THR A 310 11.64 -2.75 -7.84
N VAL A 311 10.73 -2.44 -6.93
CA VAL A 311 9.81 -1.31 -7.00
C VAL A 311 10.43 -0.16 -6.21
N TYR A 312 10.45 1.02 -6.82
CA TYR A 312 10.89 2.27 -6.19
C TYR A 312 9.73 3.26 -6.18
N GLY A 313 9.58 3.99 -5.10
CA GLY A 313 8.61 5.07 -5.04
C GLY A 313 8.96 6.11 -4.00
N SER A 314 8.15 7.15 -3.96
CA SER A 314 8.23 8.15 -2.90
C SER A 314 6.86 8.75 -2.60
N ILE A 315 6.67 9.16 -1.35
CA ILE A 315 5.56 9.99 -0.88
C ILE A 315 6.01 11.45 -0.75
N ALA A 316 5.15 12.38 -1.16
CA ALA A 316 5.32 13.80 -0.93
C ALA A 316 4.10 14.35 -0.16
N PRO A 317 4.27 15.18 0.89
CA PRO A 317 5.56 15.60 1.46
C PRO A 317 6.37 14.44 2.05
N ALA A 318 7.68 14.64 2.19
CA ALA A 318 8.60 13.61 2.68
C ALA A 318 8.29 13.26 4.13
N MET A 319 7.95 12.00 4.38
CA MET A 319 7.56 11.50 5.69
C MET A 319 7.78 9.99 5.80
N ASN A 320 7.92 9.50 7.03
CA ASN A 320 7.86 8.09 7.35
C ASN A 320 6.40 7.64 7.44
N ALA A 321 5.93 6.86 6.46
CA ALA A 321 4.54 6.43 6.36
C ALA A 321 4.44 4.94 6.04
N CYS A 322 3.42 4.28 6.59
CA CYS A 322 3.07 2.91 6.22
C CYS A 322 2.22 2.93 4.95
N LEU A 323 2.68 2.21 3.93
CA LEU A 323 2.14 2.19 2.57
C LEU A 323 1.78 0.75 2.18
N GLU A 324 0.79 0.59 1.33
CA GLU A 324 0.42 -0.69 0.73
C GLU A 324 0.81 -0.73 -0.75
N LEU A 325 1.60 -1.73 -1.14
CA LEU A 325 1.85 -2.07 -2.54
C LEU A 325 0.86 -3.13 -3.00
N VAL A 326 -0.01 -2.78 -3.94
CA VAL A 326 -1.03 -3.67 -4.49
C VAL A 326 -0.57 -4.18 -5.85
N PHE A 327 -0.13 -5.43 -5.89
CA PHE A 327 0.23 -6.15 -7.10
C PHE A 327 -1.00 -6.84 -7.68
N THR A 328 -1.32 -6.55 -8.94
CA THR A 328 -2.37 -7.22 -9.70
C THR A 328 -1.73 -8.24 -10.62
N ARG A 329 -2.14 -9.50 -10.46
CA ARG A 329 -1.70 -10.64 -11.23
C ARG A 329 -2.34 -10.64 -12.64
N PRO A 330 -1.74 -11.36 -13.62
CA PRO A 330 -2.33 -11.58 -14.94
C PRO A 330 -3.73 -12.20 -14.93
N ASP A 331 -4.07 -12.99 -13.90
CA ASP A 331 -5.41 -13.60 -13.73
C ASP A 331 -6.45 -12.65 -13.10
N GLY A 332 -6.03 -11.41 -12.79
CA GLY A 332 -6.86 -10.39 -12.14
C GLY A 332 -6.88 -10.46 -10.61
N SER A 333 -6.26 -11.46 -9.98
CA SER A 333 -6.15 -11.51 -8.52
C SER A 333 -5.15 -10.49 -8.00
N THR A 334 -5.34 -9.98 -6.78
CA THR A 334 -4.46 -8.97 -6.17
C THR A 334 -3.72 -9.52 -4.96
N THR A 335 -2.50 -9.05 -4.74
CA THR A 335 -1.69 -9.31 -3.54
C THR A 335 -1.20 -7.99 -3.00
N THR A 336 -1.39 -7.77 -1.70
CA THR A 336 -1.00 -6.52 -1.03
C THR A 336 0.18 -6.80 -0.10
N VAL A 337 1.16 -5.88 -0.10
CA VAL A 337 2.31 -5.92 0.81
C VAL A 337 2.47 -4.57 1.49
N GLU A 338 2.75 -4.57 2.78
CA GLU A 338 3.06 -3.36 3.55
C GLU A 338 4.54 -2.96 3.38
N VAL A 339 4.79 -1.68 3.18
CA VAL A 339 6.10 -1.05 3.05
C VAL A 339 6.10 0.24 3.84
N VAL A 340 7.20 0.54 4.53
CA VAL A 340 7.38 1.81 5.25
C VAL A 340 8.33 2.69 4.46
N SER A 341 7.98 3.96 4.25
CA SER A 341 8.90 4.95 3.67
C SER A 341 9.92 5.46 4.68
N ASP A 342 11.08 5.85 4.18
CA ASP A 342 12.11 6.53 4.95
C ASP A 342 11.70 7.99 5.27
N ASP A 343 12.44 8.67 6.15
CA ASP A 343 12.17 10.07 6.53
C ASP A 343 12.23 11.05 5.35
N ASP A 344 12.92 10.67 4.26
CA ASP A 344 12.97 11.43 3.00
C ASP A 344 11.77 11.13 2.07
N GLY A 345 10.84 10.30 2.52
CA GLY A 345 9.64 9.86 1.80
C GLY A 345 9.91 8.75 0.78
N SER A 346 11.14 8.29 0.58
CA SER A 346 11.45 7.24 -0.39
C SER A 346 11.17 5.85 0.16
N PHE A 347 10.82 4.90 -0.71
CA PHE A 347 10.68 3.50 -0.34
C PHE A 347 11.10 2.58 -1.46
N THR A 348 11.58 1.39 -1.10
CA THR A 348 12.01 0.37 -2.04
C THR A 348 11.51 -1.00 -1.59
N TYR A 349 10.99 -1.79 -2.53
CA TYR A 349 10.52 -3.15 -2.25
C TYR A 349 10.96 -4.13 -3.33
N SER A 350 11.42 -5.31 -2.92
CA SER A 350 11.82 -6.38 -3.82
C SER A 350 10.71 -7.43 -3.90
N PHE A 351 10.09 -7.57 -5.05
CA PHE A 351 8.99 -8.49 -5.31
C PHE A 351 9.43 -9.63 -6.22
N ASN A 352 9.06 -10.87 -5.90
CA ASN A 352 9.38 -12.03 -6.73
C ASN A 352 8.10 -12.61 -7.37
N PRO A 353 7.82 -12.32 -8.65
CA PRO A 353 6.62 -12.81 -9.33
C PRO A 353 6.64 -14.33 -9.51
N GLU A 354 5.50 -14.96 -9.27
CA GLU A 354 5.35 -16.43 -9.27
C GLU A 354 4.76 -17.01 -10.56
N ILE A 355 4.16 -16.15 -11.39
CA ILE A 355 3.52 -16.54 -12.65
C ILE A 355 3.90 -15.58 -13.78
N GLU A 356 3.95 -16.12 -14.99
CA GLU A 356 4.22 -15.37 -16.22
C GLU A 356 3.00 -14.53 -16.66
N GLY A 357 3.27 -13.45 -17.40
CA GLY A 357 2.27 -12.56 -17.97
C GLY A 357 2.43 -11.11 -17.55
N SER A 358 1.40 -10.30 -17.85
CA SER A 358 1.40 -8.88 -17.52
C SER A 358 0.97 -8.66 -16.07
N TRP A 359 1.85 -8.04 -15.30
CA TRP A 359 1.60 -7.62 -13.93
C TRP A 359 1.46 -6.11 -13.88
N SER A 360 0.75 -5.62 -12.86
CA SER A 360 0.72 -4.19 -12.55
C SER A 360 0.80 -3.95 -11.06
N VAL A 361 1.45 -2.88 -10.65
CA VAL A 361 1.60 -2.47 -9.26
C VAL A 361 1.18 -1.01 -9.10
N LYS A 362 0.56 -0.72 -7.94
CA LYS A 362 0.31 0.64 -7.47
C LYS A 362 0.65 0.73 -5.98
N ALA A 363 1.08 1.91 -5.53
CA ALA A 363 1.19 2.22 -4.12
C ALA A 363 -0.07 2.94 -3.62
N VAL A 364 -0.48 2.62 -2.40
CA VAL A 364 -1.62 3.20 -1.71
C VAL A 364 -1.16 3.68 -0.34
N PHE A 365 -1.41 4.95 -0.05
CA PHE A 365 -1.32 5.50 1.29
C PHE A 365 -2.74 5.71 1.81
N GLY A 366 -3.09 5.09 2.93
CA GLY A 366 -4.42 5.17 3.53
C GLY A 366 -4.76 6.54 4.13
N GLY A 367 -3.78 7.45 4.23
CA GLY A 367 -3.90 8.68 5.01
C GLY A 367 -3.65 8.42 6.49
N ASP A 368 -3.45 9.50 7.23
CA ASP A 368 -3.36 9.48 8.69
C ASP A 368 -4.19 10.65 9.28
N LEU A 369 -3.95 11.05 10.52
CA LEU A 369 -4.68 12.15 11.15
C LEU A 369 -4.33 13.51 10.55
N GLU A 370 -3.10 13.69 10.04
CA GLU A 370 -2.59 14.95 9.49
C GLU A 370 -2.60 14.99 7.95
N HIS A 371 -2.59 13.84 7.28
CA HIS A 371 -2.37 13.70 5.84
C HIS A 371 -3.50 12.94 5.14
N GLU A 372 -3.88 13.42 3.96
CA GLU A 372 -4.89 12.77 3.10
C GLU A 372 -4.36 11.47 2.50
N ALA A 373 -5.28 10.55 2.21
CA ALA A 373 -4.99 9.34 1.46
C ALA A 373 -4.60 9.66 0.01
N SER A 374 -3.67 8.89 -0.55
CA SER A 374 -3.30 9.02 -1.96
C SER A 374 -2.96 7.68 -2.59
N VAL A 375 -3.01 7.63 -3.91
CA VAL A 375 -2.73 6.43 -4.70
C VAL A 375 -1.82 6.82 -5.86
N SER A 376 -0.80 6.02 -6.12
CA SER A 376 0.09 6.26 -7.26
C SER A 376 -0.59 5.92 -8.59
N GLU A 377 -0.01 6.40 -9.68
CA GLU A 377 -0.27 5.82 -11.01
C GLU A 377 0.06 4.33 -11.02
N VAL A 378 -0.64 3.58 -11.88
CA VAL A 378 -0.43 2.14 -12.04
C VAL A 378 0.76 1.92 -12.97
N VAL A 379 1.74 1.15 -12.52
CA VAL A 379 2.92 0.78 -13.31
C VAL A 379 2.82 -0.69 -13.70
N SER A 380 2.89 -0.98 -15.00
CA SER A 380 2.87 -2.34 -15.53
C SER A 380 4.27 -2.86 -15.85
N PHE A 381 4.50 -4.14 -15.61
CA PHE A 381 5.68 -4.87 -16.05
C PHE A 381 5.29 -6.26 -16.54
N THR A 382 6.09 -6.84 -17.44
CA THR A 382 5.84 -8.17 -18.00
C THR A 382 6.81 -9.16 -17.38
N VAL A 383 6.25 -10.26 -16.87
CA VAL A 383 7.05 -11.39 -16.37
C VAL A 383 7.09 -12.42 -17.47
N GLU A 384 8.28 -12.61 -18.02
CA GLU A 384 8.53 -13.65 -19.01
C GLU A 384 9.16 -14.82 -18.28
N THR A 385 8.77 -16.06 -18.62
CA THR A 385 9.57 -17.21 -18.21
C THR A 385 11.02 -16.94 -18.63
N PRO A 386 12.05 -17.30 -17.83
CA PRO A 386 13.40 -17.30 -18.35
C PRO A 386 13.32 -18.16 -19.60
N THR A 387 13.37 -17.50 -20.73
CA THR A 387 13.94 -18.09 -21.91
C THR A 387 15.36 -18.29 -21.44
N GLU A 388 15.64 -19.45 -20.81
CA GLU A 388 16.95 -20.09 -20.89
C GLU A 388 17.42 -19.66 -22.26
N PRO A 389 18.47 -18.81 -22.40
CA PRO A 389 18.81 -18.21 -23.67
C PRO A 389 18.77 -19.40 -24.56
N GLN A 390 17.77 -19.45 -25.49
CA GLN A 390 17.54 -20.74 -26.12
C GLN A 390 18.95 -21.09 -26.59
N PRO A 391 19.43 -22.33 -26.45
CA PRO A 391 20.36 -22.74 -27.46
C PRO A 391 19.53 -22.54 -28.72
N THR A 392 19.59 -21.32 -29.29
CA THR A 392 19.01 -20.90 -30.55
C THR A 392 19.54 -22.01 -31.37
N THR A 393 18.72 -23.00 -31.66
CA THR A 393 19.25 -24.25 -32.16
C THR A 393 19.87 -23.82 -33.47
N PRO A 394 21.20 -23.75 -33.57
CA PRO A 394 21.86 -22.63 -34.22
C PRO A 394 21.16 -22.32 -35.55
N GLY A 395 20.41 -21.22 -35.66
CA GLY A 395 19.46 -21.06 -36.77
C GLY A 395 20.17 -21.00 -38.12
N CYS A 396 19.58 -21.55 -39.18
CA CYS A 396 20.13 -21.39 -40.53
C CYS A 396 19.85 -19.97 -41.08
N LEU A 397 20.35 -18.92 -40.42
CA LEU A 397 20.00 -17.50 -40.63
C LEU A 397 19.93 -17.06 -42.10
N ILE A 398 20.96 -17.36 -42.90
CA ILE A 398 21.02 -17.03 -44.32
C ILE A 398 19.93 -17.77 -45.11
N ALA A 399 19.71 -19.05 -44.81
CA ALA A 399 18.66 -19.82 -45.46
C ALA A 399 17.26 -19.34 -45.03
N THR A 400 17.07 -19.02 -43.75
CA THR A 400 15.83 -18.45 -43.21
C THR A 400 15.50 -17.13 -43.91
N ALA A 401 16.47 -16.23 -44.07
CA ALA A 401 16.27 -14.97 -44.78
C ALA A 401 15.95 -15.21 -46.27
N ALA A 402 16.71 -16.07 -46.95
CA ALA A 402 16.52 -16.40 -48.37
C ALA A 402 15.13 -17.01 -48.67
N PHE A 403 14.65 -17.92 -47.82
CA PHE A 403 13.40 -18.66 -48.03
C PHE A 403 12.18 -18.05 -47.34
N GLY A 404 12.39 -17.23 -46.29
CA GLY A 404 11.38 -16.41 -45.63
C GLY A 404 10.84 -16.96 -44.31
N SER A 405 11.09 -18.22 -43.97
CA SER A 405 10.71 -18.80 -42.68
C SER A 405 11.61 -19.98 -42.35
N GLU A 406 11.82 -20.22 -41.04
CA GLU A 406 12.55 -21.40 -40.57
C GLU A 406 11.79 -22.69 -40.87
N LEU A 407 10.47 -22.62 -41.03
CA LEU A 407 9.57 -23.75 -41.31
C LEU A 407 9.51 -24.11 -42.79
N GLU A 408 10.19 -23.36 -43.67
CA GLU A 408 10.25 -23.68 -45.08
C GLU A 408 11.02 -24.98 -45.31
N GLY A 409 10.53 -25.81 -46.25
CA GLY A 409 11.09 -27.14 -46.52
C GLY A 409 12.61 -27.19 -46.69
N PRO A 410 13.24 -26.27 -47.47
CA PRO A 410 14.70 -26.22 -47.60
C PRO A 410 15.45 -25.93 -46.29
N VAL A 411 14.86 -25.11 -45.40
CA VAL A 411 15.48 -24.72 -44.13
C VAL A 411 15.30 -25.86 -43.11
N GLN A 412 14.12 -26.47 -43.07
CA GLN A 412 13.87 -27.66 -42.26
C GLN A 412 14.79 -28.81 -42.65
N PHE A 413 15.01 -29.06 -43.95
CA PHE A 413 15.98 -30.06 -44.40
C PHE A 413 17.40 -29.83 -43.82
N LEU A 414 17.89 -28.58 -43.83
CA LEU A 414 19.20 -28.24 -43.28
C LEU A 414 19.25 -28.50 -41.76
N ARG A 415 18.19 -28.13 -41.05
CA ARG A 415 18.04 -28.34 -39.61
C ARG A 415 18.00 -29.82 -39.29
N ASP A 416 17.17 -30.60 -39.99
CA ASP A 416 17.03 -32.03 -39.77
C ASP A 416 18.33 -32.79 -40.05
N PHE A 417 19.01 -32.45 -41.15
CA PHE A 417 20.29 -33.07 -41.48
C PHE A 417 21.36 -32.74 -40.44
N ARG A 418 21.42 -31.48 -39.98
CA ARG A 418 22.33 -31.08 -38.90
C ARG A 418 21.99 -31.80 -37.60
N ASP A 419 20.77 -31.61 -37.10
CA ASP A 419 20.36 -31.95 -35.74
C ASP A 419 20.27 -33.47 -35.53
N TYR A 420 19.71 -34.19 -36.51
CA TYR A 420 19.43 -35.63 -36.37
C TYR A 420 20.48 -36.55 -36.99
N LYS A 421 21.40 -36.04 -37.83
CA LYS A 421 22.43 -36.86 -38.49
C LYS A 421 23.84 -36.40 -38.19
N VAL A 422 24.14 -35.10 -38.30
CA VAL A 422 25.50 -34.60 -38.06
C VAL A 422 25.80 -34.54 -36.56
N THR A 423 25.02 -33.78 -35.78
CA THR A 423 25.25 -33.60 -34.34
C THR A 423 24.97 -34.82 -33.49
N SER A 424 24.29 -35.83 -34.04
CA SER A 424 24.12 -37.14 -33.39
C SER A 424 25.39 -37.99 -33.37
N THR A 425 26.48 -37.54 -34.01
CA THR A 425 27.79 -38.21 -34.05
C THR A 425 28.85 -37.38 -33.35
N LYS A 426 29.89 -38.02 -32.79
CA LYS A 426 31.01 -37.34 -32.12
C LYS A 426 31.79 -36.46 -33.10
N GLY A 427 32.14 -37.01 -34.27
CA GLY A 427 32.89 -36.27 -35.29
C GLY A 427 32.09 -35.10 -35.86
N GLY A 428 30.78 -35.28 -36.08
CA GLY A 428 29.89 -34.24 -36.57
C GLY A 428 29.60 -33.16 -35.53
N ALA A 429 29.38 -33.52 -34.26
CA ALA A 429 29.20 -32.55 -33.18
C ALA A 429 30.44 -31.66 -33.00
N ALA A 430 31.64 -32.25 -33.02
CA ALA A 430 32.91 -31.50 -32.96
C ALA A 430 33.08 -30.57 -34.17
N PHE A 431 32.75 -31.03 -35.39
CA PHE A 431 32.75 -30.16 -36.57
C PHE A 431 31.81 -28.96 -36.39
N MET A 432 30.61 -29.19 -35.86
CA MET A 432 29.60 -28.15 -35.68
C MET A 432 30.03 -27.06 -34.69
N VAL A 433 30.88 -27.35 -33.69
CA VAL A 433 31.46 -26.32 -32.81
C VAL A 433 32.28 -25.30 -33.61
N VAL A 434 33.19 -25.79 -34.45
CA VAL A 434 34.05 -24.92 -35.28
C VAL A 434 33.26 -24.24 -36.38
N PHE A 435 32.37 -24.99 -37.05
CA PHE A 435 31.51 -24.46 -38.11
C PHE A 435 30.58 -23.36 -37.59
N ASN A 436 29.91 -23.56 -36.46
CA ASN A 436 29.02 -22.55 -35.87
C ASN A 436 29.79 -21.27 -35.52
N SER A 437 30.96 -21.41 -34.88
CA SER A 437 31.80 -20.25 -34.55
C SER A 437 32.17 -19.44 -35.78
N TRP A 438 32.49 -20.11 -36.89
CA TRP A 438 32.75 -19.44 -38.16
C TRP A 438 31.48 -18.86 -38.79
N TYR A 439 30.40 -19.63 -38.88
CA TYR A 439 29.15 -19.24 -39.55
C TYR A 439 28.45 -18.06 -38.86
N TYR A 440 28.31 -18.09 -37.53
CA TYR A 440 27.65 -17.00 -36.78
C TYR A 440 28.49 -15.74 -36.65
N SER A 441 29.80 -15.80 -36.93
CA SER A 441 30.64 -14.60 -36.93
C SER A 441 30.27 -13.60 -38.04
N TRP A 442 29.61 -14.05 -39.11
CA TRP A 442 29.26 -13.19 -40.26
C TRP A 442 27.85 -13.38 -40.83
N SER A 443 27.20 -14.54 -40.60
CA SER A 443 25.86 -14.81 -41.14
C SER A 443 24.75 -13.83 -40.71
N PRO A 444 24.75 -13.24 -39.49
CA PRO A 444 23.72 -12.26 -39.13
C PRO A 444 23.73 -11.03 -40.04
N TYR A 445 24.91 -10.54 -40.43
CA TYR A 445 25.04 -9.37 -41.31
C TYR A 445 24.51 -9.67 -42.72
N VAL A 446 24.66 -10.90 -43.20
CA VAL A 446 24.14 -11.31 -44.52
C VAL A 446 22.64 -11.49 -44.48
N ALA A 447 22.11 -12.15 -43.44
CA ALA A 447 20.67 -12.30 -43.26
C ALA A 447 19.96 -10.93 -43.16
N GLU A 448 20.52 -9.99 -42.41
CA GLU A 448 20.02 -8.61 -42.33
C GLU A 448 20.05 -7.91 -43.69
N ALA A 449 21.13 -8.08 -44.46
CA ALA A 449 21.23 -7.51 -45.80
C ALA A 449 20.18 -8.10 -46.77
N GLU A 450 19.85 -9.39 -46.65
CA GLU A 450 18.80 -10.04 -47.45
C GLU A 450 17.42 -9.47 -47.12
N TYR A 451 17.09 -9.24 -45.85
CA TYR A 451 15.83 -8.59 -45.47
C TYR A 451 15.71 -7.16 -46.01
N ARG A 452 16.83 -6.46 -46.11
CA ARG A 452 16.87 -5.08 -46.63
C ARG A 452 16.78 -5.00 -48.15
N TYR A 453 17.32 -5.97 -48.88
CA TYR A 453 17.43 -5.92 -50.34
C TYR A 453 16.89 -7.18 -51.02
N GLU A 454 15.68 -7.09 -51.56
CA GLU A 454 14.99 -8.22 -52.22
C GLU A 454 15.79 -8.82 -53.39
N TYR A 455 16.53 -8.01 -54.14
CA TYR A 455 17.41 -8.51 -55.19
C TYR A 455 18.54 -9.40 -54.63
N LEU A 456 19.15 -9.00 -53.51
CA LEU A 456 20.19 -9.79 -52.85
C LEU A 456 19.61 -11.12 -52.36
N ARG A 457 18.43 -11.08 -51.73
CA ARG A 457 17.70 -12.28 -51.27
C ARG A 457 17.47 -13.28 -52.40
N GLN A 458 17.03 -12.83 -53.57
CA GLN A 458 16.83 -13.70 -54.74
C GLN A 458 18.14 -14.32 -55.25
N VAL A 459 19.23 -13.53 -55.29
CA VAL A 459 20.55 -14.03 -55.67
C VAL A 459 21.04 -15.08 -54.68
N VAL A 460 20.93 -14.82 -53.37
CA VAL A 460 21.31 -15.76 -52.31
C VAL A 460 20.48 -17.03 -52.41
N ARG A 461 19.15 -16.94 -52.52
CA ARG A 461 18.25 -18.08 -52.69
C ARG A 461 18.63 -18.95 -53.88
N CYS A 462 18.87 -18.35 -55.05
CA CYS A 462 19.33 -19.07 -56.23
C CYS A 462 20.68 -19.75 -56.00
N SER A 463 21.60 -19.07 -55.31
CA SER A 463 22.91 -19.61 -54.97
C SER A 463 22.85 -20.77 -53.98
N LEU A 464 21.80 -20.91 -53.17
CA LEU A 464 21.66 -22.01 -52.20
C LEU A 464 21.19 -23.33 -52.84
N TYR A 465 20.55 -23.33 -54.01
CA TYR A 465 20.03 -24.57 -54.60
C TYR A 465 21.11 -25.63 -54.93
N PRO A 466 22.28 -25.30 -55.52
CA PRO A 466 23.34 -26.28 -55.73
C PRO A 466 23.93 -26.82 -54.42
N LEU A 467 24.01 -25.98 -53.38
CA LEU A 467 24.45 -26.36 -52.03
C LEU A 467 23.45 -27.34 -51.40
N LEU A 468 22.15 -27.02 -51.41
CA LEU A 468 21.09 -27.90 -50.91
C LEU A 468 21.08 -29.24 -51.64
N SER A 469 21.25 -29.22 -52.97
CA SER A 469 21.33 -30.45 -53.78
C SER A 469 22.55 -31.30 -53.41
N SER A 470 23.69 -30.66 -53.13
CA SER A 470 24.90 -31.35 -52.68
C SER A 470 24.71 -32.01 -51.31
N LEU A 471 24.03 -31.33 -50.40
CA LEU A 471 23.71 -31.85 -49.07
C LEU A 471 22.67 -32.97 -49.12
N LEU A 472 21.69 -32.94 -50.03
CA LEU A 472 20.75 -34.03 -50.23
C LEU A 472 21.47 -35.33 -50.65
N VAL A 473 22.46 -35.23 -51.54
CA VAL A 473 23.29 -36.40 -51.91
C VAL A 473 24.15 -36.87 -50.73
N SER A 474 24.75 -35.94 -49.99
CA SER A 474 25.52 -36.22 -48.78
C SER A 474 24.70 -36.96 -47.72
N GLU A 475 23.44 -36.54 -47.52
CA GLU A 475 22.50 -37.20 -46.62
C GLU A 475 22.22 -38.64 -47.03
N ARG A 476 22.04 -38.92 -48.34
CA ARG A 476 21.86 -40.29 -48.82
C ARG A 476 23.10 -41.16 -48.58
N VAL A 477 24.29 -40.56 -48.71
CA VAL A 477 25.55 -41.25 -48.36
C VAL A 477 25.56 -41.56 -46.86
N PHE A 478 25.19 -40.60 -46.01
CA PHE A 478 25.07 -40.83 -44.57
C PHE A 478 24.14 -42.02 -44.27
N ASP A 479 22.92 -42.03 -44.81
CA ASP A 479 21.92 -43.08 -44.54
C ASP A 479 22.37 -44.48 -44.96
N VAL A 480 23.15 -44.57 -46.04
CA VAL A 480 23.74 -45.84 -46.49
C VAL A 480 24.78 -46.31 -45.49
N PHE A 481 25.76 -45.47 -45.15
CA PHE A 481 26.89 -45.86 -44.30
C PHE A 481 26.54 -46.00 -42.82
N ALA A 482 25.54 -45.26 -42.34
CA ALA A 482 25.10 -45.25 -40.94
C ALA A 482 24.63 -46.63 -40.45
N ARG A 483 24.20 -47.50 -41.38
CA ARG A 483 23.83 -48.90 -41.09
C ARG A 483 24.98 -49.73 -40.54
N TRP A 484 26.22 -49.37 -40.85
CA TRP A 484 27.41 -50.07 -40.37
C TRP A 484 28.14 -49.29 -39.29
N ASN A 485 28.31 -47.97 -39.48
CA ASN A 485 28.99 -47.12 -38.52
C ASN A 485 28.63 -45.64 -38.75
N VAL A 486 28.03 -45.00 -37.75
CA VAL A 486 27.56 -43.61 -37.83
C VAL A 486 28.69 -42.58 -37.92
N GLU A 487 29.85 -42.83 -37.29
CA GLU A 487 31.02 -41.94 -37.39
C GLU A 487 31.66 -42.02 -38.79
N ALA A 488 31.77 -43.22 -39.35
CA ALA A 488 32.22 -43.37 -40.74
C ALA A 488 31.23 -42.72 -41.72
N ALA A 489 29.93 -42.78 -41.41
CA ALA A 489 28.87 -42.18 -42.22
C ALA A 489 28.96 -40.65 -42.26
N VAL A 490 29.14 -39.99 -41.11
CA VAL A 490 29.28 -38.52 -41.07
C VAL A 490 30.53 -38.04 -41.81
N VAL A 491 31.63 -38.78 -41.71
CA VAL A 491 32.87 -38.46 -42.44
C VAL A 491 32.68 -38.62 -43.95
N ALA A 492 32.05 -39.72 -44.40
CA ALA A 492 31.75 -39.94 -45.81
C ALA A 492 30.78 -38.89 -46.37
N ALA A 493 29.78 -38.51 -45.58
CA ALA A 493 28.84 -37.44 -45.89
C ALA A 493 29.58 -36.10 -46.04
N GLY A 494 30.46 -35.75 -45.10
CA GLY A 494 31.26 -34.51 -45.14
C GLY A 494 32.19 -34.43 -46.35
N ILE A 495 32.87 -35.52 -46.70
CA ILE A 495 33.71 -35.58 -47.93
C ILE A 495 32.83 -35.38 -49.17
N THR A 496 31.68 -36.07 -49.23
CA THR A 496 30.75 -35.97 -50.37
C THR A 496 30.24 -34.54 -50.53
N ALA A 497 29.79 -33.92 -49.44
CA ALA A 497 29.33 -32.53 -49.42
C ALA A 497 30.45 -31.58 -49.88
N GLY A 498 31.64 -31.67 -49.28
CA GLY A 498 32.77 -30.80 -49.63
C GLY A 498 33.21 -30.94 -51.09
N MET A 499 33.21 -32.16 -51.63
CA MET A 499 33.52 -32.40 -53.05
C MET A 499 32.45 -31.79 -53.97
N LEU A 500 31.16 -32.05 -53.71
CA LEU A 500 30.06 -31.57 -54.56
C LEU A 500 29.89 -30.06 -54.51
N ILE A 501 29.99 -29.45 -53.32
CA ILE A 501 29.97 -27.99 -53.15
C ILE A 501 31.15 -27.38 -53.91
N SER A 502 32.36 -27.94 -53.76
CA SER A 502 33.52 -27.44 -54.49
C SER A 502 33.42 -27.63 -56.01
N LEU A 503 32.74 -28.69 -56.48
CA LEU A 503 32.44 -28.87 -57.89
C LEU A 503 31.50 -27.78 -58.41
N ALA A 504 30.44 -27.47 -57.66
CA ALA A 504 29.43 -26.49 -58.05
C ALA A 504 29.96 -25.05 -58.07
N TYR A 505 30.72 -24.64 -57.03
CA TYR A 505 31.14 -23.24 -56.86
C TYR A 505 32.60 -22.98 -57.25
N ILE A 506 33.55 -23.75 -56.69
CA ILE A 506 34.98 -23.45 -56.82
C ILE A 506 35.49 -23.88 -58.20
N SER A 507 35.10 -25.07 -58.67
CA SER A 507 35.56 -25.63 -59.94
C SER A 507 35.01 -24.84 -61.13
N SER A 508 33.73 -24.46 -61.09
CA SER A 508 33.10 -23.62 -62.12
C SER A 508 33.81 -22.26 -62.24
N LEU A 509 34.08 -21.60 -61.11
CA LEU A 509 34.82 -20.35 -61.07
C LEU A 509 36.27 -20.52 -61.54
N ALA A 510 36.97 -21.57 -61.11
CA ALA A 510 38.35 -21.83 -61.51
C ALA A 510 38.50 -22.07 -63.01
N VAL A 511 37.56 -22.78 -63.63
CA VAL A 511 37.51 -22.99 -65.09
C VAL A 511 37.22 -21.69 -65.82
N LEU A 512 36.26 -20.89 -65.33
CA LEU A 512 35.93 -19.57 -65.89
C LEU A 512 37.14 -18.63 -65.84
N LEU A 513 37.78 -18.48 -64.68
CA LEU A 513 38.97 -17.64 -64.51
C LEU A 513 40.09 -18.08 -65.46
N ARG A 514 40.32 -19.38 -65.60
CA ARG A 514 41.31 -19.92 -66.56
C ARG A 514 40.95 -19.60 -68.01
N SER A 515 39.67 -19.62 -68.36
CA SER A 515 39.21 -19.30 -69.71
C SER A 515 39.36 -17.81 -70.05
N VAL A 516 39.17 -16.92 -69.07
CA VAL A 516 39.20 -15.46 -69.26
C VAL A 516 40.62 -14.88 -69.11
N LEU A 517 41.36 -15.26 -68.06
CA LEU A 517 42.69 -14.67 -67.78
C LEU A 517 43.81 -15.25 -68.65
N GLY A 518 43.55 -16.35 -69.36
CA GLY A 518 44.54 -17.04 -70.19
C GLY A 518 45.78 -17.49 -69.40
N ARG A 519 46.87 -17.83 -70.11
CA ARG A 519 48.14 -18.31 -69.52
C ARG A 519 48.97 -17.21 -68.81
N ARG A 520 48.36 -16.09 -68.39
CA ARG A 520 49.10 -14.93 -67.83
C ARG A 520 49.74 -15.17 -66.46
N PHE A 521 49.25 -16.15 -65.71
CA PHE A 521 49.85 -16.57 -64.44
C PHE A 521 50.64 -17.87 -64.60
N LYS A 522 51.80 -17.95 -63.94
CA LYS A 522 52.66 -19.16 -63.91
C LYS A 522 51.78 -20.33 -63.44
N ALA A 523 51.54 -21.30 -64.32
CA ALA A 523 50.57 -22.36 -64.07
C ALA A 523 50.98 -23.15 -62.82
N ILE A 524 50.17 -23.07 -61.77
CA ILE A 524 50.33 -23.94 -60.61
C ILE A 524 50.04 -25.36 -61.08
N ASP A 525 50.93 -26.30 -60.77
CA ASP A 525 50.79 -27.69 -61.18
C ASP A 525 49.63 -28.34 -60.44
N ALA A 526 48.46 -28.36 -61.09
CA ALA A 526 47.24 -28.95 -60.54
C ALA A 526 47.43 -30.42 -60.13
N GLY A 527 48.36 -31.15 -60.75
CA GLY A 527 48.69 -32.52 -60.36
C GLY A 527 49.51 -32.60 -59.07
N LYS A 528 50.35 -31.60 -58.78
CA LYS A 528 51.00 -31.47 -57.46
C LYS A 528 49.98 -31.09 -56.39
N ILE A 529 49.10 -30.12 -56.67
CA ILE A 529 48.04 -29.73 -55.73
C ILE A 529 47.15 -30.94 -55.40
N ALA A 530 46.69 -31.70 -56.40
CA ALA A 530 45.84 -32.86 -56.19
C ALA A 530 46.53 -33.92 -55.30
N ARG A 531 47.83 -34.16 -55.48
CA ARG A 531 48.60 -35.09 -54.62
C ARG A 531 48.74 -34.58 -53.20
N VAL A 532 49.00 -33.29 -53.02
CA VAL A 532 49.10 -32.67 -51.68
C VAL A 532 47.75 -32.67 -50.98
N ALA A 533 46.66 -32.31 -51.67
CA ALA A 533 45.31 -32.34 -51.14
C ALA A 533 44.87 -33.77 -50.77
N PHE A 534 45.23 -34.76 -51.60
CA PHE A 534 44.97 -36.17 -51.29
C PHE A 534 45.75 -36.63 -50.06
N ALA A 535 47.05 -36.32 -49.97
CA ALA A 535 47.86 -36.65 -48.80
C ALA A 535 47.34 -35.95 -47.53
N TRP A 536 46.89 -34.69 -47.64
CA TRP A 536 46.26 -33.94 -46.56
C TRP A 536 44.95 -34.60 -46.12
N LEU A 537 44.10 -35.03 -47.06
CA LEU A 537 42.85 -35.73 -46.73
C LEU A 537 43.14 -37.05 -45.98
N VAL A 538 44.09 -37.86 -46.47
CA VAL A 538 44.47 -39.13 -45.82
C VAL A 538 45.03 -38.89 -44.41
N SER A 539 45.93 -37.91 -44.26
CA SER A 539 46.48 -37.54 -42.94
C SER A 539 45.38 -37.09 -41.98
N SER A 540 44.45 -36.25 -42.45
CA SER A 540 43.32 -35.75 -41.64
C SER A 540 42.38 -36.90 -41.23
N LEU A 541 42.14 -37.88 -42.11
CA LEU A 541 41.33 -39.07 -41.78
C LEU A 541 41.98 -39.94 -40.72
N LEU A 542 43.30 -40.16 -40.81
CA LEU A 542 44.05 -40.89 -39.78
C LEU A 542 44.00 -40.17 -38.43
N LEU A 543 44.15 -38.84 -38.44
CA LEU A 543 44.05 -38.02 -37.24
C LEU A 543 42.63 -38.02 -36.65
N HIS A 544 41.59 -37.99 -37.49
CA HIS A 544 40.20 -38.08 -37.05
C HIS A 544 39.89 -39.44 -36.42
N LEU A 545 40.38 -40.52 -37.03
CA LEU A 545 40.28 -41.87 -36.47
C LEU A 545 41.00 -41.96 -35.11
N LEU A 546 42.18 -41.36 -34.98
CA LEU A 546 42.89 -41.27 -33.70
C LEU A 546 42.09 -40.47 -32.66
N GLY A 547 41.48 -39.35 -33.06
CA GLY A 547 40.60 -38.55 -32.20
C GLY A 547 39.39 -39.34 -31.70
N LEU A 548 38.78 -40.18 -32.55
CA LEU A 548 37.66 -41.05 -32.17
C LEU A 548 38.11 -42.18 -31.22
N LEU A 549 39.27 -42.78 -31.46
CA LEU A 549 39.82 -43.86 -30.63
C LEU A 549 40.25 -43.39 -29.23
N LEU A 550 40.80 -42.17 -29.14
CA LEU A 550 41.28 -41.57 -27.89
C LEU A 550 40.24 -40.67 -27.21
N ASP A 551 39.08 -40.47 -27.82
CA ASP A 551 38.00 -39.58 -27.37
C ASP A 551 38.45 -38.13 -27.10
N VAL A 552 39.31 -37.59 -27.97
CA VAL A 552 39.89 -36.24 -27.83
C VAL A 552 39.15 -35.25 -28.73
N VAL A 553 38.26 -34.46 -28.12
CA VAL A 553 37.37 -33.50 -28.82
C VAL A 553 38.15 -32.49 -29.67
N ILE A 554 39.22 -31.89 -29.14
CA ILE A 554 40.04 -30.89 -29.87
C ILE A 554 40.62 -31.48 -31.17
N ILE A 555 41.01 -32.77 -31.14
CA ILE A 555 41.51 -33.45 -32.35
C ILE A 555 40.37 -33.62 -33.35
N LEU A 556 39.16 -33.98 -32.91
CA LEU A 556 37.98 -34.12 -33.76
C LEU A 556 37.56 -32.78 -34.40
N GLU A 557 37.58 -31.69 -33.64
CA GLU A 557 37.30 -30.34 -34.13
C GLU A 557 38.25 -29.94 -35.27
N LEU A 558 39.56 -30.08 -35.05
CA LEU A 558 40.57 -29.70 -36.03
C LEU A 558 40.57 -30.63 -37.26
N SER A 559 40.52 -31.93 -37.03
CA SER A 559 40.60 -32.93 -38.11
C SER A 559 39.36 -32.94 -39.00
N SER A 560 38.15 -32.75 -38.45
CA SER A 560 36.92 -32.69 -39.24
C SER A 560 36.90 -31.49 -40.21
N VAL A 561 37.34 -30.32 -39.76
CA VAL A 561 37.51 -29.13 -40.62
C VAL A 561 38.57 -29.38 -41.70
N CYS A 562 39.69 -30.00 -41.34
CA CYS A 562 40.75 -30.36 -42.30
C CYS A 562 40.25 -31.34 -43.37
N ILE A 563 39.41 -32.31 -43.02
CA ILE A 563 38.78 -33.24 -43.97
C ILE A 563 37.93 -32.47 -44.99
N VAL A 564 37.06 -31.57 -44.52
CA VAL A 564 36.21 -30.75 -45.41
C VAL A 564 37.07 -29.89 -46.34
N LEU A 565 38.04 -29.14 -45.81
CA LEU A 565 38.92 -28.30 -46.62
C LEU A 565 39.78 -29.11 -47.62
N ALA A 566 40.30 -30.26 -47.22
CA ALA A 566 41.04 -31.15 -48.10
C ALA A 566 40.15 -31.70 -49.23
N SER A 567 38.90 -32.07 -48.93
CA SER A 567 37.93 -32.53 -49.93
C SER A 567 37.54 -31.42 -50.92
N MET A 568 37.36 -30.19 -50.42
CA MET A 568 37.06 -29.01 -51.24
C MET A 568 38.22 -28.59 -52.13
N THR A 569 39.48 -28.81 -51.73
CA THR A 569 40.66 -28.50 -52.56
C THR A 569 40.99 -29.59 -53.58
N LEU A 570 40.68 -30.85 -53.27
CA LEU A 570 40.96 -31.99 -54.15
C LEU A 570 40.14 -31.94 -55.45
N THR A 571 38.85 -31.61 -55.36
CA THR A 571 37.93 -31.61 -56.51
C THR A 571 38.35 -30.69 -57.68
N PRO A 572 38.59 -29.38 -57.47
CA PRO A 572 38.95 -28.47 -58.56
C PRO A 572 40.32 -28.81 -59.16
N SER A 573 41.25 -29.33 -58.36
CA SER A 573 42.56 -29.76 -58.86
C SER A 573 42.46 -30.98 -59.78
N LEU A 574 41.61 -31.97 -59.44
CA LEU A 574 41.32 -33.11 -60.31
C LEU A 574 40.62 -32.68 -61.60
N VAL A 575 39.58 -31.83 -61.51
CA VAL A 575 38.88 -31.29 -62.68
C VAL A 575 39.86 -30.60 -63.62
N MET A 576 40.78 -29.80 -63.09
CA MET A 576 41.80 -29.10 -63.89
C MET A 576 42.83 -30.03 -64.54
N VAL A 577 43.18 -31.14 -63.89
CA VAL A 577 44.04 -32.19 -64.47
C VAL A 577 43.32 -32.91 -65.61
N ILE A 578 42.07 -33.31 -65.39
CA ILE A 578 41.23 -34.00 -66.39
C ILE A 578 41.01 -33.08 -67.59
N LEU A 579 40.58 -31.84 -67.37
CA LEU A 579 40.37 -30.85 -68.43
C LEU A 579 41.65 -30.62 -69.23
N ALA A 580 42.81 -30.52 -68.57
CA ALA A 580 44.09 -30.36 -69.26
C ALA A 580 44.54 -31.61 -70.05
N ARG A 581 44.07 -32.81 -69.70
CA ARG A 581 44.28 -34.05 -70.48
C ARG A 581 43.35 -34.10 -71.69
N VAL A 582 42.06 -33.82 -71.50
CA VAL A 582 41.06 -33.79 -72.58
C VAL A 582 41.42 -32.71 -73.62
N LEU A 583 41.75 -31.50 -73.20
CA LEU A 583 42.19 -30.43 -74.10
C LEU A 583 43.50 -30.76 -74.84
N ARG A 584 44.37 -31.61 -74.27
CA ARG A 584 45.57 -32.10 -74.97
C ARG A 584 45.22 -33.15 -76.01
N GLN A 585 44.33 -34.10 -75.67
CA GLN A 585 43.85 -35.13 -76.58
C GLN A 585 43.11 -34.55 -77.79
N MET A 586 42.26 -33.54 -77.59
CA MET A 586 41.56 -32.83 -78.68
C MET A 586 42.47 -31.95 -79.55
N ARG A 587 43.70 -31.65 -79.11
CA ARG A 587 44.71 -30.95 -79.93
C ARG A 587 45.63 -31.91 -80.68
N SER A 588 45.63 -33.18 -80.29
CA SER A 588 46.43 -34.26 -80.91
C SER A 588 45.60 -35.18 -81.81
N ALA A 589 44.27 -35.09 -81.75
CA ALA A 589 43.31 -35.61 -82.73
C ALA A 589 42.94 -34.48 -83.68
#